data_AF-U2T328-F1
#
_entry.id   AF-U2T328-F1
#
_cell.length_a   1.000
_cell.length_b   1.000
_cell.length_c   1.000
_cell.angle_alpha   90.00
_cell.angle_beta   90.00
_cell.angle_gamma   90.00
#
_symmetry.space_group_name_H-M   'P 1'
#
loop_
_entity.id
_entity.type
_entity.pdbx_description
1 polymer ?
#
loop_
_entity_poly.entity_id
_entity_poly.type
_entity_poly.pdbx_seq_one_letter_code
_entity_poly.pdbx_strand_id
1 'polypeptide(L)'
;MKKTRKQNILLVTLFLTLLSCGGGGGGGGGSTSAPTPTTPVPTTPTVTTPTTPSTPTVESALDLNGHIKWNDTTFSYNSANPHNKTSSVTQTGSGVSIGVLDMGFATTDSDLQNIITSEFGSRLEKVTTYGLATNDQHHGITVAQVAGSSTSGTAKGVKIIGVDITKLKDGKNYPDPSLSAYQYLYNTKGVRIFNQSFGVSTEVTGFNRSSAKYQINNGSSTEDILGFYQTAVNNGALFIWAAGNESFKSNPSLEGGLPYLYNELEKGWINVVGLAKDSPINPGSTNWEDLQRLNGAGVAKNWSVSVVSGITVQSKVNGLRGTYTMNGSSFAAPIVAGTAALIKEKYPWMTGDLIRQTILSTATDIGKKGVDEDFGWGLLNIGKALNGPALFDKRLALGNNVEANVPSGTYTFSNNISGDAGFIKNGAGTLKFTGNLTYTGNTTINDGNLVIKGVTYNSSSTRIVKGNLVAAANVNIQNDVQNEGGNFEVEGSNVTVGGNYTASENAKTTLNSNASVHVKGKVALGGSTIELKSEKDGVAQYVTAKGTEAKITSDNEIEGNVANVETAEMLKGDVEATENGINATLSRKNVEEYVS
;
A
#
# COMPACT_ATOMS: atom_id res chain seq x y z
N MET A 1 -30.67 -42.77 -29.50
CA MET A 1 -29.64 -43.59 -30.17
C MET A 1 -28.69 -42.67 -30.92
N LYS A 2 -27.40 -43.00 -30.90
CA LYS A 2 -26.22 -42.17 -31.16
C LYS A 2 -26.13 -41.63 -32.61
N LYS A 3 -25.63 -40.39 -32.76
CA LYS A 3 -24.89 -39.98 -33.96
C LYS A 3 -23.45 -39.66 -33.52
N THR A 4 -22.52 -40.43 -34.09
CA THR A 4 -21.10 -40.50 -33.77
C THR A 4 -20.27 -39.49 -34.59
N ARG A 5 -19.17 -39.08 -33.95
CA ARG A 5 -18.06 -38.25 -34.43
C ARG A 5 -17.48 -38.68 -35.77
N LYS A 6 -16.96 -37.71 -36.53
CA LYS A 6 -15.87 -37.91 -37.49
C LYS A 6 -14.59 -37.27 -36.95
N GLN A 7 -13.56 -38.10 -36.78
CA GLN A 7 -12.14 -37.72 -36.74
C GLN A 7 -11.57 -37.89 -38.16
N ASN A 8 -10.52 -37.14 -38.48
CA ASN A 8 -9.54 -37.29 -39.57
C ASN A 8 -8.59 -36.08 -39.44
N ILE A 9 -7.24 -36.09 -39.47
CA ILE A 9 -6.18 -36.92 -40.09
C ILE A 9 -4.87 -36.56 -39.32
N LEU A 10 -4.12 -37.53 -38.75
CA LEU A 10 -2.89 -38.20 -39.22
C LEU A 10 -1.66 -37.32 -39.59
N LEU A 11 -0.55 -37.60 -38.89
CA LEU A 11 0.85 -37.18 -39.08
C LEU A 11 1.44 -37.63 -40.43
N VAL A 12 2.44 -36.87 -40.93
CA VAL A 12 3.61 -37.40 -41.65
C VAL A 12 4.87 -36.59 -41.28
N THR A 13 5.91 -37.30 -40.85
CA THR A 13 7.32 -36.88 -40.74
C THR A 13 8.14 -37.62 -41.80
N LEU A 14 9.11 -36.97 -42.47
CA LEU A 14 10.41 -37.59 -42.81
C LEU A 14 11.48 -36.58 -43.30
N PHE A 15 12.72 -36.91 -42.93
CA PHE A 15 14.05 -36.30 -43.12
C PHE A 15 14.74 -36.61 -44.48
N LEU A 16 15.80 -35.84 -44.83
CA LEU A 16 17.08 -36.20 -45.53
C LEU A 16 17.99 -34.93 -45.65
N THR A 17 19.11 -34.76 -44.91
CA THR A 17 20.58 -35.00 -45.22
C THR A 17 21.15 -34.29 -46.47
N LEU A 18 22.40 -33.79 -46.63
CA LEU A 18 23.65 -33.56 -45.87
C LEU A 18 24.66 -32.80 -46.80
N LEU A 19 25.71 -32.19 -46.20
CA LEU A 19 27.07 -31.85 -46.72
C LEU A 19 27.33 -30.59 -47.59
N SER A 20 28.18 -29.70 -47.06
CA SER A 20 29.37 -29.17 -47.75
C SER A 20 30.45 -28.75 -46.72
N CYS A 21 31.70 -28.76 -47.16
CA CYS A 21 32.96 -28.89 -46.42
C CYS A 21 33.85 -27.65 -46.62
N GLY A 22 34.80 -27.44 -45.69
CA GLY A 22 35.93 -26.50 -45.78
C GLY A 22 36.00 -25.56 -44.56
N GLY A 23 37.06 -25.48 -43.76
CA GLY A 23 38.41 -26.05 -43.81
C GLY A 23 39.41 -25.03 -43.23
N GLY A 24 40.23 -25.46 -42.25
CA GLY A 24 41.44 -24.77 -41.76
C GLY A 24 41.26 -23.97 -40.45
N GLY A 25 42.09 -24.08 -39.40
CA GLY A 25 43.31 -24.84 -39.15
C GLY A 25 44.25 -24.09 -38.20
N GLY A 26 44.65 -24.73 -37.08
CA GLY A 26 45.83 -24.42 -36.24
C GLY A 26 45.63 -23.41 -35.08
N GLY A 27 46.11 -23.59 -33.85
CA GLY A 27 46.94 -24.63 -33.21
C GLY A 27 47.83 -24.02 -32.11
N GLY A 28 47.81 -24.61 -30.89
CA GLY A 28 48.80 -24.43 -29.79
C GLY A 28 48.58 -23.20 -28.87
N GLY A 29 48.78 -23.22 -27.55
CA GLY A 29 49.33 -24.19 -26.60
C GLY A 29 50.05 -23.41 -25.46
N GLY A 30 49.82 -23.78 -24.19
CA GLY A 30 50.83 -23.74 -23.11
C GLY A 30 51.12 -22.45 -22.31
N SER A 31 50.77 -22.52 -21.02
CA SER A 31 51.51 -22.07 -19.80
C SER A 31 51.92 -20.61 -19.52
N THR A 32 51.37 -20.10 -18.41
CA THR A 32 51.95 -19.30 -17.30
C THR A 32 53.31 -18.59 -17.45
N SER A 33 53.34 -17.28 -17.20
CA SER A 33 54.48 -16.55 -16.60
C SER A 33 54.02 -15.21 -15.98
N ALA A 34 54.60 -14.85 -14.83
CA ALA A 34 54.31 -13.67 -14.01
C ALA A 34 54.89 -12.36 -14.61
N PRO A 35 54.50 -11.16 -14.10
CA PRO A 35 54.67 -9.90 -14.82
C PRO A 35 56.06 -9.26 -14.60
N THR A 36 56.54 -8.54 -15.61
CA THR A 36 57.68 -7.60 -15.49
C THR A 36 57.14 -6.17 -15.64
N PRO A 37 57.52 -5.21 -14.78
CA PRO A 37 56.99 -3.84 -14.85
C PRO A 37 57.73 -3.03 -15.93
N THR A 38 56.97 -2.34 -16.78
CA THR A 38 57.52 -1.32 -17.70
C THR A 38 56.77 0.01 -17.55
N THR A 39 57.57 1.06 -17.58
CA THR A 39 57.33 2.47 -17.33
C THR A 39 56.28 3.09 -18.27
N PRO A 40 55.53 4.14 -17.84
CA PRO A 40 54.43 4.69 -18.62
C PRO A 40 54.94 5.55 -19.78
N VAL A 41 54.40 5.28 -20.97
CA VAL A 41 54.53 6.11 -22.18
C VAL A 41 53.36 7.11 -22.23
N PRO A 42 53.55 8.38 -22.64
CA PRO A 42 52.47 9.37 -22.68
C PRO A 42 51.44 9.01 -23.75
N THR A 43 50.16 8.95 -23.39
CA THR A 43 49.05 8.69 -24.32
C THR A 43 48.54 9.99 -24.95
N THR A 44 48.52 10.03 -26.27
CA THR A 44 47.81 11.03 -27.08
C THR A 44 46.29 10.89 -26.87
N PRO A 45 45.50 11.97 -26.80
CA PRO A 45 44.06 11.89 -26.55
C PRO A 45 43.34 11.20 -27.70
N THR A 46 42.62 10.12 -27.40
CA THR A 46 41.72 9.46 -28.36
C THR A 46 40.46 10.30 -28.52
N VAL A 47 40.19 10.76 -29.74
CA VAL A 47 38.91 11.36 -30.12
C VAL A 47 37.82 10.28 -30.00
N THR A 48 36.91 10.46 -29.05
CA THR A 48 35.71 9.61 -28.94
C THR A 48 34.69 10.03 -29.98
N THR A 49 34.43 9.15 -30.95
CA THR A 49 33.29 9.27 -31.85
C THR A 49 32.00 9.21 -31.03
N PRO A 50 31.02 10.11 -31.23
CA PRO A 50 29.76 10.05 -30.50
C PRO A 50 29.04 8.73 -30.83
N THR A 51 28.78 7.92 -29.80
CA THR A 51 27.89 6.76 -29.93
C THR A 51 26.48 7.25 -30.23
N THR A 52 25.95 6.83 -31.37
CA THR A 52 24.55 7.01 -31.76
C THR A 52 23.62 6.60 -30.61
N PRO A 53 22.61 7.39 -30.24
CA PRO A 53 21.66 7.00 -29.19
C PRO A 53 21.01 5.66 -29.55
N SER A 54 21.14 4.66 -28.68
CA SER A 54 20.40 3.41 -28.82
C SER A 54 18.91 3.74 -28.75
N THR A 55 18.17 3.40 -29.80
CA THR A 55 16.70 3.37 -29.81
C THR A 55 16.21 2.70 -28.52
N PRO A 56 15.28 3.28 -27.75
CA PRO A 56 14.82 2.65 -26.53
C PRO A 56 14.20 1.30 -26.89
N THR A 57 14.80 0.21 -26.42
CA THR A 57 14.21 -1.12 -26.47
C THR A 57 12.88 -1.04 -25.72
N VAL A 58 11.77 -1.29 -26.40
CA VAL A 58 10.45 -1.40 -25.76
C VAL A 58 10.57 -2.46 -24.68
N GLU A 59 10.42 -2.06 -23.41
CA GLU A 59 10.53 -3.00 -22.30
C GLU A 59 9.39 -4.03 -22.39
N SER A 60 9.77 -5.32 -22.39
CA SER A 60 8.83 -6.44 -22.44
C SER A 60 8.17 -6.65 -21.08
N ALA A 61 6.87 -6.94 -21.08
CA ALA A 61 6.12 -7.37 -19.90
C ALA A 61 6.42 -8.84 -19.50
N LEU A 62 7.01 -9.61 -20.41
CA LEU A 62 7.34 -11.01 -20.22
C LEU A 62 8.86 -11.23 -20.17
N ASP A 63 9.28 -12.25 -19.43
CA ASP A 63 10.66 -12.74 -19.38
C ASP A 63 11.02 -13.55 -20.64
N LEU A 64 12.27 -14.04 -20.70
CA LEU A 64 12.77 -14.83 -21.84
C LEU A 64 12.07 -16.19 -22.02
N ASN A 65 11.35 -16.66 -20.99
CA ASN A 65 10.57 -17.89 -21.03
C ASN A 65 9.10 -17.64 -21.39
N GLY A 66 8.70 -16.37 -21.59
CA GLY A 66 7.32 -15.99 -21.86
C GLY A 66 6.43 -15.90 -20.62
N HIS A 67 7.00 -15.92 -19.42
CA HIS A 67 6.25 -15.72 -18.16
C HIS A 67 6.20 -14.24 -17.79
N ILE A 68 5.27 -13.86 -16.91
CA ILE A 68 5.20 -12.49 -16.38
C ILE A 68 6.56 -12.12 -15.75
N LYS A 69 7.15 -11.02 -16.21
CA LYS A 69 8.44 -10.56 -15.72
C LYS A 69 8.33 -10.15 -14.25
N TRP A 70 9.32 -10.51 -13.44
CA TRP A 70 9.41 -10.13 -12.03
C TRP A 70 10.48 -9.05 -11.85
N ASN A 71 10.12 -7.87 -11.35
CA ASN A 71 11.03 -6.72 -11.27
C ASN A 71 11.61 -6.49 -9.85
N ASP A 72 11.09 -7.15 -8.83
CA ASP A 72 11.57 -7.02 -7.44
C ASP A 72 12.74 -7.96 -7.15
N THR A 73 13.90 -7.39 -6.81
CA THR A 73 15.12 -8.15 -6.50
C THR A 73 15.25 -8.50 -5.01
N THR A 74 14.35 -8.01 -4.15
CA THR A 74 14.45 -8.13 -2.69
C THR A 74 13.71 -9.34 -2.14
N PHE A 75 12.78 -9.92 -2.90
CA PHE A 75 12.12 -11.18 -2.55
C PHE A 75 11.68 -11.96 -3.79
N SER A 76 11.45 -13.26 -3.61
CA SER A 76 11.00 -14.17 -4.66
C SER A 76 9.56 -14.63 -4.44
N TYR A 77 8.85 -14.90 -5.53
CA TYR A 77 7.51 -15.45 -5.50
C TYR A 77 7.45 -16.84 -4.85
N ASN A 78 6.36 -17.12 -4.13
CA ASN A 78 6.06 -18.43 -3.55
C ASN A 78 4.60 -18.82 -3.87
N SER A 79 4.41 -19.90 -4.63
CA SER A 79 3.08 -20.37 -5.03
C SER A 79 2.19 -20.82 -3.85
N ALA A 80 2.79 -21.22 -2.72
CA ALA A 80 2.06 -21.54 -1.49
C ALA A 80 1.64 -20.29 -0.69
N ASN A 81 2.21 -19.12 -1.00
CA ASN A 81 1.89 -17.84 -0.38
C ASN A 81 1.94 -16.69 -1.41
N PRO A 82 1.04 -16.71 -2.41
CA PRO A 82 1.14 -15.87 -3.60
C PRO A 82 1.09 -14.37 -3.32
N HIS A 83 0.52 -13.95 -2.18
CA HIS A 83 0.39 -12.53 -1.79
C HIS A 83 1.25 -12.16 -0.59
N ASN A 84 2.25 -12.99 -0.27
CA ASN A 84 3.24 -12.75 0.79
C ASN A 84 2.61 -12.37 2.15
N LYS A 85 1.55 -13.08 2.56
CA LYS A 85 1.00 -12.96 3.91
C LYS A 85 1.86 -13.81 4.85
N THR A 86 2.87 -13.20 5.45
CA THR A 86 3.83 -13.89 6.32
C THR A 86 3.21 -14.23 7.68
N SER A 87 3.89 -15.09 8.45
CA SER A 87 3.50 -15.43 9.82
C SER A 87 3.57 -14.26 10.80
N SER A 88 4.25 -13.15 10.46
CA SER A 88 4.26 -11.93 11.27
C SER A 88 2.96 -11.13 11.18
N VAL A 89 2.08 -11.46 10.23
CA VAL A 89 0.74 -10.88 10.13
C VAL A 89 -0.17 -11.49 11.19
N THR A 90 -0.41 -10.75 12.26
CA THR A 90 -1.31 -11.16 13.37
C THR A 90 -2.74 -10.65 13.18
N GLN A 91 -2.95 -9.68 12.29
CA GLN A 91 -4.27 -9.14 11.98
C GLN A 91 -5.15 -10.21 11.35
N THR A 92 -6.42 -10.20 11.74
CA THR A 92 -7.45 -11.12 11.25
C THR A 92 -8.60 -10.39 10.55
N GLY A 93 -8.66 -9.06 10.62
CA GLY A 93 -9.78 -8.22 10.20
C GLY A 93 -10.82 -8.03 11.30
N SER A 94 -10.51 -8.41 12.54
CA SER A 94 -11.46 -8.34 13.66
C SER A 94 -11.88 -6.90 13.94
N GLY A 95 -13.15 -6.70 14.27
CA GLY A 95 -13.74 -5.36 14.45
C GLY A 95 -14.00 -4.58 13.15
N VAL A 96 -13.67 -5.13 11.98
CA VAL A 96 -13.95 -4.54 10.67
C VAL A 96 -15.08 -5.28 9.97
N SER A 97 -15.87 -4.56 9.17
CA SER A 97 -16.93 -5.13 8.32
C SER A 97 -16.65 -4.89 6.83
N ILE A 98 -16.85 -5.92 6.01
CA ILE A 98 -16.86 -5.83 4.55
C ILE A 98 -18.30 -6.06 4.06
N GLY A 99 -18.80 -5.16 3.22
CA GLY A 99 -20.03 -5.38 2.47
C GLY A 99 -19.72 -6.15 1.18
N VAL A 100 -20.41 -7.28 0.97
CA VAL A 100 -20.30 -8.07 -0.26
C VAL A 100 -21.67 -8.06 -0.92
N LEU A 101 -21.81 -7.38 -2.05
CA LEU A 101 -23.02 -7.43 -2.86
C LEU A 101 -22.81 -8.47 -3.96
N ASP A 102 -23.56 -9.56 -3.93
CA ASP A 102 -23.42 -10.66 -4.88
C ASP A 102 -24.66 -11.57 -4.88
N MET A 103 -24.63 -12.70 -5.58
CA MET A 103 -25.71 -13.68 -5.65
C MET A 103 -25.49 -14.83 -4.66
N GLY A 104 -26.59 -15.41 -4.17
CA GLY A 104 -26.60 -16.66 -3.41
C GLY A 104 -26.64 -16.52 -1.89
N PHE A 105 -26.68 -15.29 -1.35
CA PHE A 105 -26.88 -15.09 0.09
C PHE A 105 -28.31 -15.43 0.53
N ALA A 106 -29.28 -15.41 -0.39
CA ALA A 106 -30.64 -15.91 -0.18
C ALA A 106 -30.81 -17.40 -0.51
N THR A 107 -29.72 -18.18 -0.48
CA THR A 107 -29.75 -19.59 -0.89
C THR A 107 -30.70 -20.44 -0.05
N THR A 108 -31.47 -21.30 -0.71
CA THR A 108 -32.33 -22.34 -0.10
C THR A 108 -31.64 -23.70 -0.05
N ASP A 109 -30.44 -23.83 -0.62
CA ASP A 109 -29.69 -25.08 -0.63
C ASP A 109 -29.00 -25.34 0.72
N SER A 110 -29.25 -26.51 1.31
CA SER A 110 -28.74 -26.87 2.63
C SER A 110 -27.22 -26.98 2.69
N ASP A 111 -26.56 -27.42 1.61
CA ASP A 111 -25.09 -27.57 1.60
C ASP A 111 -24.41 -26.20 1.60
N LEU A 112 -24.96 -25.25 0.84
CA LEU A 112 -24.48 -23.87 0.80
C LEU A 112 -24.76 -23.15 2.14
N GLN A 113 -25.93 -23.35 2.74
CA GLN A 113 -26.23 -22.85 4.09
C GLN A 113 -25.29 -23.44 5.15
N ASN A 114 -24.94 -24.72 5.03
CA ASN A 114 -23.99 -25.39 5.91
C ASN A 114 -22.58 -24.81 5.75
N ILE A 115 -22.12 -24.51 4.53
CA ILE A 115 -20.82 -23.83 4.30
C ILE A 115 -20.80 -22.46 4.98
N ILE A 116 -21.84 -21.66 4.80
CA ILE A 116 -21.96 -20.35 5.46
C ILE A 116 -21.85 -20.53 6.98
N THR A 117 -22.64 -21.45 7.54
CA THR A 117 -22.68 -21.67 8.99
C THR A 117 -21.35 -22.17 9.53
N SER A 118 -20.73 -23.17 8.88
CA SER A 118 -19.50 -23.79 9.36
C SER A 118 -18.28 -22.90 9.25
N GLU A 119 -18.17 -22.10 8.17
CA GLU A 119 -16.96 -21.32 7.94
C GLU A 119 -17.02 -19.88 8.47
N PHE A 120 -18.23 -19.36 8.76
CA PHE A 120 -18.40 -18.00 9.27
C PHE A 120 -19.06 -17.94 10.64
N GLY A 121 -19.98 -18.85 10.96
CA GLY A 121 -20.83 -18.74 12.14
C GLY A 121 -21.55 -17.40 12.18
N SER A 122 -21.43 -16.66 13.29
CA SER A 122 -22.04 -15.33 13.45
C SER A 122 -21.33 -14.20 12.70
N ARG A 123 -20.15 -14.46 12.10
CA ARG A 123 -19.38 -13.42 11.39
C ARG A 123 -19.95 -13.08 10.02
N LEU A 124 -20.85 -13.90 9.45
CA LEU A 124 -21.55 -13.56 8.22
C LEU A 124 -23.02 -13.24 8.51
N GLU A 125 -23.41 -12.01 8.19
CA GLU A 125 -24.79 -11.58 8.19
C GLU A 125 -25.35 -11.62 6.76
N LYS A 126 -26.47 -12.33 6.57
CA LYS A 126 -27.15 -12.44 5.27
C LYS A 126 -28.26 -11.39 5.18
N VAL A 127 -28.29 -10.64 4.09
CA VAL A 127 -29.32 -9.64 3.80
C VAL A 127 -29.98 -10.04 2.49
N THR A 128 -31.22 -10.53 2.56
CA THR A 128 -31.90 -11.15 1.41
C THR A 128 -32.97 -10.26 0.78
N THR A 129 -33.29 -9.13 1.42
CA THR A 129 -34.40 -8.23 1.05
C THR A 129 -34.26 -7.61 -0.35
N TYR A 130 -33.05 -7.53 -0.89
CA TYR A 130 -32.78 -6.87 -2.18
C TYR A 130 -32.67 -7.84 -3.36
N GLY A 131 -32.65 -9.14 -3.09
CA GLY A 131 -32.50 -10.20 -4.08
C GLY A 131 -33.67 -11.17 -4.09
N LEU A 132 -33.45 -12.36 -4.64
CA LEU A 132 -34.43 -13.45 -4.67
C LEU A 132 -33.79 -14.76 -4.23
N ALA A 133 -34.59 -15.68 -3.72
CA ALA A 133 -34.12 -16.97 -3.26
C ALA A 133 -33.74 -17.90 -4.42
N THR A 134 -32.57 -18.52 -4.33
CA THR A 134 -32.05 -19.48 -5.34
C THR A 134 -31.53 -20.74 -4.67
N ASN A 135 -31.50 -21.88 -5.37
CA ASN A 135 -30.95 -23.14 -4.82
C ASN A 135 -29.63 -23.56 -5.48
N ASP A 136 -29.12 -22.78 -6.43
CA ASP A 136 -27.96 -23.15 -7.26
C ASP A 136 -26.88 -22.06 -7.31
N GLN A 137 -27.18 -20.84 -6.85
CA GLN A 137 -26.21 -19.74 -6.84
C GLN A 137 -25.25 -19.86 -5.65
N HIS A 138 -23.97 -20.03 -5.95
CA HIS A 138 -22.89 -20.16 -4.97
C HIS A 138 -21.83 -19.05 -5.06
N HIS A 139 -21.87 -18.21 -6.10
CA HIS A 139 -20.81 -17.26 -6.42
C HIS A 139 -20.49 -16.30 -5.26
N GLY A 140 -21.50 -15.60 -4.72
CA GLY A 140 -21.32 -14.67 -3.61
C GLY A 140 -20.85 -15.31 -2.32
N ILE A 141 -21.24 -16.56 -2.07
CA ILE A 141 -20.76 -17.34 -0.92
C ILE A 141 -19.26 -17.61 -1.09
N THR A 142 -18.83 -18.03 -2.27
CA THR A 142 -17.39 -18.23 -2.56
C THR A 142 -16.59 -16.94 -2.46
N VAL A 143 -17.13 -15.81 -2.96
CA VAL A 143 -16.53 -14.49 -2.81
C VAL A 143 -16.35 -14.13 -1.33
N ALA A 144 -17.39 -14.32 -0.51
CA ALA A 144 -17.30 -14.13 0.94
C ALA A 144 -16.27 -15.07 1.59
N GLN A 145 -16.14 -16.32 1.09
CA GLN A 145 -15.19 -17.28 1.62
C GLN A 145 -13.76 -16.77 1.49
N VAL A 146 -13.41 -16.31 0.29
CA VAL A 146 -12.09 -15.75 -0.01
C VAL A 146 -11.81 -14.47 0.78
N ALA A 147 -12.83 -13.64 1.02
CA ALA A 147 -12.66 -12.43 1.82
C ALA A 147 -12.36 -12.77 3.30
N GLY A 148 -13.11 -13.70 3.90
CA GLY A 148 -13.10 -13.80 5.36
C GLY A 148 -13.60 -15.09 6.01
N SER A 149 -13.70 -16.23 5.31
CA SER A 149 -14.02 -17.47 6.03
C SER A 149 -12.87 -17.95 6.92
N SER A 150 -13.18 -18.80 7.91
CA SER A 150 -12.15 -19.39 8.79
C SER A 150 -11.18 -20.30 8.03
N THR A 151 -11.63 -20.92 6.94
CA THR A 151 -10.87 -21.88 6.14
C THR A 151 -9.93 -21.17 5.15
N SER A 152 -10.49 -20.43 4.19
CA SER A 152 -9.79 -19.88 3.03
C SER A 152 -9.67 -18.35 3.04
N GLY A 153 -10.26 -17.69 4.04
CA GLY A 153 -10.35 -16.23 4.09
C GLY A 153 -9.02 -15.52 4.25
N THR A 154 -8.88 -14.42 3.52
CA THR A 154 -7.76 -13.47 3.67
C THR A 154 -7.81 -12.79 5.04
N ALA A 155 -9.01 -12.38 5.48
CA ALA A 155 -9.27 -11.76 6.78
C ALA A 155 -10.21 -12.64 7.62
N LYS A 156 -9.65 -13.67 8.28
CA LYS A 156 -10.42 -14.74 8.95
C LYS A 156 -11.29 -14.30 10.13
N GLY A 157 -11.04 -13.12 10.69
CA GLY A 157 -11.78 -12.53 11.82
C GLY A 157 -12.77 -11.44 11.40
N VAL A 158 -12.82 -11.07 10.11
CA VAL A 158 -13.70 -10.00 9.61
C VAL A 158 -15.18 -10.39 9.71
N LYS A 159 -16.04 -9.38 9.90
CA LYS A 159 -17.48 -9.51 9.70
C LYS A 159 -17.81 -9.30 8.22
N ILE A 160 -18.52 -10.25 7.62
CA ILE A 160 -19.08 -10.12 6.27
C ILE A 160 -20.55 -9.76 6.39
N ILE A 161 -20.98 -8.73 5.65
CA ILE A 161 -22.40 -8.46 5.42
C ILE A 161 -22.67 -8.75 3.95
N GLY A 162 -23.21 -9.95 3.71
CA GLY A 162 -23.52 -10.46 2.38
C GLY A 162 -24.93 -10.04 1.97
N VAL A 163 -25.03 -9.20 0.95
CA VAL A 163 -26.29 -8.71 0.41
C VAL A 163 -26.61 -9.44 -0.88
N ASP A 164 -27.72 -10.18 -0.86
CA ASP A 164 -28.23 -10.81 -2.07
C ASP A 164 -28.79 -9.74 -3.01
N ILE A 165 -28.26 -9.69 -4.23
CA ILE A 165 -28.70 -8.78 -5.29
C ILE A 165 -29.16 -9.55 -6.53
N THR A 166 -29.58 -10.80 -6.37
CA THR A 166 -29.99 -11.65 -7.49
C THR A 166 -31.30 -11.13 -8.09
N LYS A 167 -31.32 -10.95 -9.42
CA LYS A 167 -32.53 -10.71 -10.22
C LYS A 167 -32.63 -11.71 -11.36
N LEU A 168 -33.87 -12.04 -11.72
CA LEU A 168 -34.16 -12.91 -12.86
C LEU A 168 -34.40 -12.04 -14.11
N LYS A 169 -33.60 -12.24 -15.14
CA LYS A 169 -33.75 -11.59 -16.45
C LYS A 169 -33.57 -12.63 -17.55
N ASP A 170 -34.49 -12.68 -18.51
CA ASP A 170 -34.45 -13.62 -19.65
C ASP A 170 -34.22 -15.09 -19.24
N GLY A 171 -34.82 -15.50 -18.11
CA GLY A 171 -34.71 -16.86 -17.56
C GLY A 171 -33.38 -17.19 -16.90
N LYS A 172 -32.52 -16.20 -16.65
CA LYS A 172 -31.22 -16.36 -15.99
C LYS A 172 -31.07 -15.41 -14.81
N ASN A 173 -30.35 -15.86 -13.79
CA ASN A 173 -30.04 -15.06 -12.62
C ASN A 173 -28.83 -14.17 -12.89
N TYR A 174 -28.92 -12.90 -12.48
CA TYR A 174 -27.85 -11.93 -12.60
C TYR A 174 -27.73 -11.08 -11.32
N PRO A 175 -26.51 -10.60 -10.98
CA PRO A 175 -26.36 -9.58 -9.97
C PRO A 175 -26.87 -8.23 -10.50
N ASP A 176 -27.75 -7.59 -9.75
CA ASP A 176 -28.34 -6.30 -10.11
C ASP A 176 -28.58 -5.49 -8.81
N PRO A 177 -27.59 -4.71 -8.37
CA PRO A 177 -27.61 -4.02 -7.08
C PRO A 177 -28.50 -2.78 -7.13
N SER A 178 -29.22 -2.43 -6.06
CA SER A 178 -29.97 -1.18 -5.97
C SER A 178 -29.29 -0.13 -5.09
N LEU A 179 -29.65 1.15 -5.26
CA LEU A 179 -29.24 2.23 -4.36
C LEU A 179 -29.60 1.92 -2.90
N SER A 180 -30.79 1.34 -2.66
CA SER A 180 -31.24 0.98 -1.31
C SER A 180 -30.34 -0.08 -0.64
N ALA A 181 -29.80 -1.03 -1.41
CA ALA A 181 -28.87 -2.03 -0.90
C ALA A 181 -27.54 -1.39 -0.43
N TYR A 182 -27.01 -0.45 -1.23
CA TYR A 182 -25.84 0.32 -0.85
C TYR A 182 -26.08 1.21 0.37
N GLN A 183 -27.21 1.91 0.40
CA GLN A 183 -27.59 2.77 1.52
C GLN A 183 -27.75 1.95 2.81
N TYR A 184 -28.29 0.74 2.73
CA TYR A 184 -28.38 -0.14 3.89
C TYR A 184 -27.01 -0.52 4.44
N LEU A 185 -26.09 -0.96 3.59
CA LEU A 185 -24.72 -1.26 4.00
C LEU A 185 -24.03 -0.04 4.62
N TYR A 186 -24.15 1.11 3.97
CA TYR A 186 -23.43 2.32 4.37
C TYR A 186 -24.02 2.99 5.63
N ASN A 187 -25.34 3.26 5.62
CA ASN A 187 -26.03 4.01 6.67
C ASN A 187 -26.44 3.13 7.86
N THR A 188 -26.99 1.95 7.60
CA THR A 188 -27.52 1.07 8.67
C THR A 188 -26.43 0.20 9.27
N LYS A 189 -25.46 -0.23 8.46
CA LYS A 189 -24.40 -1.16 8.92
C LYS A 189 -23.04 -0.52 9.10
N GLY A 190 -22.85 0.74 8.71
CA GLY A 190 -21.58 1.44 8.86
C GLY A 190 -20.46 0.88 7.98
N VAL A 191 -20.78 0.15 6.91
CA VAL A 191 -19.78 -0.43 6.00
C VAL A 191 -19.04 0.68 5.27
N ARG A 192 -17.71 0.53 5.19
CA ARG A 192 -16.81 1.43 4.44
C ARG A 192 -15.92 0.70 3.44
N ILE A 193 -15.89 -0.64 3.44
CA ILE A 193 -15.15 -1.46 2.50
C ILE A 193 -16.16 -2.32 1.74
N PHE A 194 -16.25 -2.13 0.43
CA PHE A 194 -17.21 -2.79 -0.44
C PHE A 194 -16.46 -3.69 -1.44
N ASN A 195 -16.75 -4.98 -1.41
CA ASN A 195 -16.29 -5.91 -2.42
C ASN A 195 -17.34 -6.10 -3.50
N GLN A 196 -16.92 -6.02 -4.76
CA GLN A 196 -17.77 -6.08 -5.93
C GLN A 196 -17.18 -7.03 -6.97
N SER A 197 -17.76 -8.22 -7.06
CA SER A 197 -17.23 -9.32 -7.89
C SER A 197 -18.07 -9.60 -9.14
N PHE A 198 -18.76 -8.57 -9.63
CA PHE A 198 -19.61 -8.58 -10.83
C PHE A 198 -19.31 -7.35 -11.71
N GLY A 199 -19.75 -7.40 -12.97
CA GLY A 199 -19.67 -6.27 -13.89
C GLY A 199 -20.22 -6.60 -15.27
N VAL A 200 -20.38 -5.57 -16.10
CA VAL A 200 -20.74 -5.77 -17.51
C VAL A 200 -19.58 -6.32 -18.33
N SER A 201 -19.88 -6.95 -19.46
CA SER A 201 -18.84 -7.46 -20.36
C SER A 201 -18.14 -6.36 -21.16
N THR A 202 -18.70 -5.16 -21.30
CA THR A 202 -18.10 -4.11 -22.14
C THR A 202 -16.98 -3.38 -21.38
N GLU A 203 -15.84 -3.17 -22.03
CA GLU A 203 -14.72 -2.39 -21.47
C GLU A 203 -15.14 -0.94 -21.21
N VAL A 204 -14.58 -0.31 -20.18
CA VAL A 204 -14.90 1.09 -19.83
C VAL A 204 -14.71 2.06 -21.00
N THR A 205 -13.74 1.80 -21.87
CA THR A 205 -13.42 2.61 -23.06
C THR A 205 -14.51 2.59 -24.14
N GLY A 206 -15.45 1.63 -24.06
CA GLY A 206 -16.65 1.59 -24.90
C GLY A 206 -17.77 2.52 -24.44
N PHE A 207 -17.61 3.20 -23.30
CA PHE A 207 -18.62 4.09 -22.73
C PHE A 207 -18.21 5.56 -22.80
N ASN A 208 -19.20 6.43 -22.86
CA ASN A 208 -19.06 7.84 -22.49
C ASN A 208 -19.74 8.08 -21.14
N ARG A 209 -19.59 9.27 -20.54
CA ARG A 209 -20.18 9.58 -19.23
C ARG A 209 -21.68 9.30 -19.17
N SER A 210 -22.45 9.68 -20.19
CA SER A 210 -23.92 9.47 -20.20
C SER A 210 -24.31 8.00 -20.25
N SER A 211 -23.70 7.20 -21.13
CA SER A 211 -24.00 5.77 -21.22
C SER A 211 -23.50 5.00 -20.00
N ALA A 212 -22.37 5.39 -19.43
CA ALA A 212 -21.87 4.84 -18.17
C ALA A 212 -22.80 5.15 -16.99
N LYS A 213 -23.27 6.40 -16.86
CA LYS A 213 -24.22 6.78 -15.80
C LYS A 213 -25.51 5.98 -15.92
N TYR A 214 -26.04 5.86 -17.13
CA TYR A 214 -27.23 5.05 -17.39
C TYR A 214 -27.00 3.60 -16.97
N GLN A 215 -25.88 2.99 -17.35
CA GLN A 215 -25.55 1.62 -17.00
C GLN A 215 -25.38 1.39 -15.49
N ILE A 216 -24.63 2.26 -14.80
CA ILE A 216 -24.38 2.16 -13.35
C ILE A 216 -25.66 2.37 -12.53
N ASN A 217 -26.58 3.19 -13.01
CA ASN A 217 -27.89 3.41 -12.37
C ASN A 217 -28.94 2.41 -12.87
N ASN A 218 -28.53 1.22 -13.34
CA ASN A 218 -29.40 0.13 -13.83
C ASN A 218 -30.43 0.56 -14.88
N GLY A 219 -30.07 1.50 -15.73
CA GLY A 219 -30.94 2.05 -16.77
C GLY A 219 -32.15 2.83 -16.25
N SER A 220 -32.16 3.18 -14.96
CA SER A 220 -33.26 3.88 -14.29
C SER A 220 -32.96 5.35 -14.06
N SER A 221 -33.97 6.20 -14.22
CA SER A 221 -33.90 7.62 -13.83
C SER A 221 -34.15 7.86 -12.34
N THR A 222 -34.64 6.85 -11.61
CA THR A 222 -34.95 6.94 -10.17
C THR A 222 -33.83 6.37 -9.29
N GLU A 223 -32.92 5.59 -9.86
CA GLU A 223 -31.72 5.10 -9.18
C GLU A 223 -30.59 6.14 -9.34
N ASP A 224 -29.85 6.39 -8.26
CA ASP A 224 -28.66 7.23 -8.27
C ASP A 224 -27.48 6.57 -7.54
N ILE A 225 -27.11 5.39 -8.02
CA ILE A 225 -25.98 4.62 -7.49
C ILE A 225 -24.66 5.36 -7.73
N LEU A 226 -24.49 6.00 -8.89
CA LEU A 226 -23.31 6.82 -9.16
C LEU A 226 -23.17 7.98 -8.17
N GLY A 227 -24.25 8.72 -7.90
CA GLY A 227 -24.25 9.79 -6.89
C GLY A 227 -23.93 9.27 -5.48
N PHE A 228 -24.43 8.07 -5.14
CA PHE A 228 -24.03 7.39 -3.91
C PHE A 228 -22.52 7.08 -3.88
N TYR A 229 -21.94 6.53 -4.95
CA TYR A 229 -20.50 6.24 -5.00
C TYR A 229 -19.67 7.50 -4.78
N GLN A 230 -19.99 8.60 -5.48
CA GLN A 230 -19.31 9.88 -5.31
C GLN A 230 -19.37 10.35 -3.85
N THR A 231 -20.54 10.28 -3.24
CA THR A 231 -20.75 10.67 -1.84
C THR A 231 -19.99 9.77 -0.87
N ALA A 232 -20.05 8.45 -1.05
CA ALA A 232 -19.41 7.49 -0.16
C ALA A 232 -17.88 7.57 -0.26
N VAL A 233 -17.32 7.69 -1.46
CA VAL A 233 -15.87 7.86 -1.70
C VAL A 233 -15.37 9.15 -1.05
N ASN A 234 -16.08 10.27 -1.25
CA ASN A 234 -15.73 11.55 -0.61
C ASN A 234 -15.73 11.46 0.92
N ASN A 235 -16.55 10.57 1.48
CA ASN A 235 -16.62 10.29 2.92
C ASN A 235 -15.75 9.09 3.36
N GLY A 236 -14.78 8.69 2.54
CA GLY A 236 -13.74 7.74 2.91
C GLY A 236 -14.11 6.27 2.77
N ALA A 237 -15.16 5.92 2.00
CA ALA A 237 -15.42 4.54 1.60
C ALA A 237 -14.42 4.06 0.53
N LEU A 238 -14.23 2.74 0.47
CA LEU A 238 -13.41 2.04 -0.51
C LEU A 238 -14.26 1.01 -1.25
N PHE A 239 -14.27 1.08 -2.58
CA PHE A 239 -14.90 0.13 -3.47
C PHE A 239 -13.83 -0.64 -4.25
N ILE A 240 -13.95 -1.97 -4.21
CA ILE A 240 -12.96 -2.90 -4.75
C ILE A 240 -13.67 -3.76 -5.79
N TRP A 241 -13.23 -3.65 -7.04
CA TRP A 241 -13.91 -4.23 -8.19
C TRP A 241 -13.06 -5.26 -8.91
N ALA A 242 -13.67 -6.37 -9.28
CA ALA A 242 -13.09 -7.29 -10.24
C ALA A 242 -12.95 -6.61 -11.62
N ALA A 243 -11.79 -6.76 -12.27
CA ALA A 243 -11.53 -6.11 -13.57
C ALA A 243 -12.29 -6.72 -14.76
N GLY A 244 -12.69 -7.99 -14.68
CA GLY A 244 -13.16 -8.79 -15.83
C GLY A 244 -12.36 -10.07 -15.99
N ASN A 245 -12.81 -10.98 -16.86
CA ASN A 245 -12.28 -12.36 -16.95
C ASN A 245 -11.82 -12.74 -18.37
N GLU A 246 -11.56 -11.78 -19.24
CA GLU A 246 -11.22 -12.00 -20.65
C GLU A 246 -9.79 -11.53 -20.95
N SER A 247 -8.85 -12.47 -21.06
CA SER A 247 -7.41 -12.24 -21.25
C SER A 247 -7.02 -11.43 -22.49
N PHE A 248 -7.91 -11.34 -23.47
CA PHE A 248 -7.70 -10.56 -24.70
C PHE A 248 -8.14 -9.09 -24.56
N LYS A 249 -8.82 -8.69 -23.48
CA LYS A 249 -9.24 -7.31 -23.24
C LYS A 249 -8.15 -6.54 -22.54
N SER A 250 -7.83 -5.36 -23.06
CA SER A 250 -6.75 -4.52 -22.53
C SER A 250 -7.19 -3.63 -21.36
N ASN A 251 -8.50 -3.46 -21.16
CA ASN A 251 -9.08 -2.60 -20.13
C ASN A 251 -10.04 -3.40 -19.24
N PRO A 252 -10.31 -2.91 -18.02
CA PRO A 252 -11.35 -3.49 -17.19
C PRO A 252 -12.75 -3.23 -17.76
N SER A 253 -13.74 -3.96 -17.22
CA SER A 253 -15.15 -3.62 -17.38
C SER A 253 -15.44 -2.20 -16.90
N LEU A 254 -16.62 -1.69 -17.26
CA LEU A 254 -17.09 -0.36 -16.86
C LEU A 254 -16.89 -0.07 -15.37
N GLU A 255 -17.25 -1.01 -14.50
CA GLU A 255 -17.32 -0.77 -13.06
C GLU A 255 -15.92 -0.64 -12.44
N GLY A 256 -14.99 -1.55 -12.74
CA GLY A 256 -13.61 -1.44 -12.30
C GLY A 256 -12.90 -0.22 -12.90
N GLY A 257 -13.22 0.10 -14.15
CA GLY A 257 -12.66 1.23 -14.88
C GLY A 257 -13.32 2.58 -14.62
N LEU A 258 -14.39 2.66 -13.81
CA LEU A 258 -15.27 3.83 -13.72
C LEU A 258 -14.55 5.18 -13.48
N PRO A 259 -13.45 5.26 -12.70
CA PRO A 259 -12.70 6.50 -12.54
C PRO A 259 -12.13 7.09 -13.84
N TYR A 260 -11.98 6.30 -14.91
CA TYR A 260 -11.63 6.81 -16.24
C TYR A 260 -12.62 7.85 -16.75
N LEU A 261 -13.91 7.66 -16.44
CA LEU A 261 -15.00 8.56 -16.82
C LEU A 261 -15.36 9.55 -15.72
N TYR A 262 -15.11 9.19 -14.45
CA TYR A 262 -15.47 9.93 -13.23
C TYR A 262 -14.29 9.96 -12.26
N ASN A 263 -13.27 10.77 -12.57
CA ASN A 263 -11.98 10.77 -11.87
C ASN A 263 -12.08 11.02 -10.36
N GLU A 264 -13.13 11.71 -9.91
CA GLU A 264 -13.42 11.93 -8.50
C GLU A 264 -13.57 10.63 -7.69
N LEU A 265 -13.89 9.51 -8.33
CA LEU A 265 -14.02 8.20 -7.68
C LEU A 265 -12.67 7.55 -7.36
N GLU A 266 -11.59 7.89 -8.08
CA GLU A 266 -10.28 7.24 -7.95
C GLU A 266 -9.79 7.20 -6.50
N LYS A 267 -10.12 8.25 -5.73
CA LYS A 267 -9.81 8.39 -4.31
C LYS A 267 -10.26 7.21 -3.45
N GLY A 268 -11.33 6.51 -3.81
CA GLY A 268 -11.87 5.37 -3.07
C GLY A 268 -12.14 4.15 -3.95
N TRP A 269 -11.36 3.97 -5.02
CA TRP A 269 -11.56 2.88 -5.99
C TRP A 269 -10.31 2.02 -6.13
N ILE A 270 -10.51 0.70 -6.22
CA ILE A 270 -9.47 -0.24 -6.67
C ILE A 270 -10.06 -1.14 -7.75
N ASN A 271 -9.38 -1.19 -8.89
CA ASN A 271 -9.60 -2.21 -9.91
C ASN A 271 -8.65 -3.39 -9.65
N VAL A 272 -9.16 -4.61 -9.70
CA VAL A 272 -8.39 -5.80 -9.35
C VAL A 272 -8.23 -6.72 -10.55
N VAL A 273 -7.01 -6.77 -11.07
CA VAL A 273 -6.61 -7.66 -12.16
C VAL A 273 -6.36 -9.06 -11.60
N GLY A 274 -7.16 -10.04 -12.05
CA GLY A 274 -6.91 -11.44 -11.72
C GLY A 274 -5.76 -12.02 -12.53
N LEU A 275 -4.81 -12.67 -11.86
CA LEU A 275 -3.82 -13.56 -12.47
C LEU A 275 -4.28 -15.00 -12.31
N ALA A 276 -4.35 -15.75 -13.40
CA ALA A 276 -4.95 -17.07 -13.42
C ALA A 276 -4.27 -17.96 -14.46
N LYS A 277 -4.42 -19.27 -14.27
CA LYS A 277 -4.16 -20.25 -15.33
C LYS A 277 -5.32 -20.24 -16.31
N ASP A 278 -5.03 -19.99 -17.59
CA ASP A 278 -6.00 -20.10 -18.69
C ASP A 278 -6.17 -21.56 -19.11
N SER A 279 -6.75 -22.37 -18.21
CA SER A 279 -7.02 -23.79 -18.47
C SER A 279 -8.15 -24.33 -17.60
N PRO A 280 -9.03 -25.18 -18.15
CA PRO A 280 -10.00 -25.93 -17.34
C PRO A 280 -9.33 -27.02 -16.47
N ILE A 281 -8.07 -27.36 -16.75
CA ILE A 281 -7.29 -28.32 -15.95
C ILE A 281 -6.50 -27.54 -14.91
N ASN A 282 -6.80 -27.81 -13.64
CA ASN A 282 -6.23 -27.10 -12.48
C ASN A 282 -6.39 -25.56 -12.58
N PRO A 283 -7.62 -25.05 -12.73
CA PRO A 283 -7.87 -23.62 -12.84
C PRO A 283 -7.39 -22.84 -11.61
N GLY A 284 -7.33 -23.48 -10.44
CA GLY A 284 -6.82 -22.88 -9.20
C GLY A 284 -5.29 -22.86 -9.05
N SER A 285 -4.51 -23.10 -10.12
CA SER A 285 -3.05 -23.05 -10.04
C SER A 285 -2.55 -21.69 -9.57
N THR A 286 -1.56 -21.73 -8.69
CA THR A 286 -0.82 -20.56 -8.19
C THR A 286 0.65 -20.62 -8.59
N ASN A 287 1.06 -21.53 -9.47
CA ASN A 287 2.43 -21.58 -9.97
C ASN A 287 2.70 -20.41 -10.92
N TRP A 288 3.83 -19.72 -10.77
CA TRP A 288 4.09 -18.45 -11.49
C TRP A 288 4.07 -18.63 -13.00
N GLU A 289 4.66 -19.71 -13.48
CA GLU A 289 4.74 -20.07 -14.90
C GLU A 289 3.37 -20.35 -15.55
N ASP A 290 2.34 -20.66 -14.75
CA ASP A 290 0.98 -20.87 -15.24
C ASP A 290 0.18 -19.57 -15.40
N LEU A 291 0.63 -18.47 -14.77
CA LEU A 291 -0.18 -17.28 -14.57
C LEU A 291 -0.18 -16.36 -15.79
N GLN A 292 -1.38 -15.99 -16.21
CA GLN A 292 -1.65 -14.92 -17.15
C GLN A 292 -2.64 -13.95 -16.52
N ARG A 293 -2.60 -12.68 -16.90
CA ARG A 293 -3.68 -11.75 -16.54
C ARG A 293 -4.97 -12.12 -17.27
N LEU A 294 -6.08 -11.85 -16.61
CA LEU A 294 -7.40 -11.77 -17.22
C LEU A 294 -7.52 -10.42 -17.94
N ASN A 295 -8.52 -9.57 -17.69
CA ASN A 295 -8.50 -8.22 -18.28
C ASN A 295 -7.26 -7.43 -17.84
N GLY A 296 -6.67 -6.68 -18.77
CA GLY A 296 -5.61 -5.72 -18.46
C GLY A 296 -6.12 -4.54 -17.62
N ALA A 297 -5.21 -3.91 -16.87
CA ALA A 297 -5.49 -2.69 -16.15
C ALA A 297 -5.85 -1.51 -17.08
N GLY A 298 -5.25 -1.44 -18.27
CA GLY A 298 -5.51 -0.46 -19.31
C GLY A 298 -5.49 0.97 -18.80
N VAL A 299 -6.56 1.70 -19.13
CA VAL A 299 -6.78 3.07 -18.65
C VAL A 299 -6.89 3.18 -17.12
N ALA A 300 -7.09 2.07 -16.41
CA ALA A 300 -7.22 2.00 -14.95
C ALA A 300 -5.92 1.72 -14.19
N LYS A 301 -4.77 1.70 -14.87
CA LYS A 301 -3.47 1.33 -14.27
C LYS A 301 -3.13 2.06 -12.96
N ASN A 302 -3.50 3.33 -12.83
CA ASN A 302 -3.18 4.14 -11.64
C ASN A 302 -3.97 3.74 -10.38
N TRP A 303 -5.09 3.02 -10.51
CA TRP A 303 -5.87 2.48 -9.39
C TRP A 303 -6.00 0.94 -9.46
N SER A 304 -5.09 0.28 -10.16
CA SER A 304 -5.12 -1.18 -10.35
C SER A 304 -4.05 -1.92 -9.55
N VAL A 305 -4.44 -3.06 -8.98
CA VAL A 305 -3.52 -4.04 -8.39
C VAL A 305 -3.79 -5.42 -8.98
N SER A 306 -2.74 -6.21 -9.18
CA SER A 306 -2.82 -7.58 -9.66
C SER A 306 -2.81 -8.58 -8.50
N VAL A 307 -3.55 -9.68 -8.65
CA VAL A 307 -3.72 -10.69 -7.60
C VAL A 307 -3.83 -12.08 -8.23
N VAL A 308 -3.01 -13.02 -7.76
CA VAL A 308 -3.21 -14.45 -8.07
C VAL A 308 -4.58 -14.90 -7.58
N SER A 309 -5.44 -15.28 -8.52
CA SER A 309 -6.88 -15.49 -8.32
C SER A 309 -7.28 -16.97 -8.22
N GLY A 310 -6.32 -17.88 -8.37
CA GLY A 310 -6.52 -19.31 -8.16
C GLY A 310 -6.88 -19.61 -6.71
N ILE A 311 -8.04 -20.23 -6.48
CA ILE A 311 -8.56 -20.56 -5.15
C ILE A 311 -8.97 -22.03 -5.06
N THR A 312 -9.05 -22.52 -3.82
CA THR A 312 -9.61 -23.83 -3.48
C THR A 312 -10.60 -23.67 -2.32
N VAL A 313 -11.86 -24.08 -2.52
CA VAL A 313 -12.96 -23.88 -1.53
C VAL A 313 -13.91 -25.08 -1.48
N GLN A 314 -14.64 -25.23 -0.38
CA GLN A 314 -15.84 -26.06 -0.34
C GLN A 314 -16.99 -25.31 -1.02
N SER A 315 -17.68 -25.95 -1.96
CA SER A 315 -18.84 -25.38 -2.65
C SER A 315 -19.80 -26.47 -3.12
N LYS A 316 -20.88 -26.05 -3.78
CA LYS A 316 -21.79 -26.93 -4.52
C LYS A 316 -21.95 -26.44 -5.95
N VAL A 317 -21.41 -27.18 -6.90
CA VAL A 317 -21.42 -26.83 -8.33
C VAL A 317 -22.17 -27.89 -9.10
N ASN A 318 -23.14 -27.49 -9.92
CA ASN A 318 -24.00 -28.39 -10.69
C ASN A 318 -24.67 -29.49 -9.83
N GLY A 319 -25.10 -29.12 -8.62
CA GLY A 319 -25.78 -30.02 -7.68
C GLY A 319 -24.86 -30.95 -6.89
N LEU A 320 -23.55 -30.92 -7.11
CA LEU A 320 -22.58 -31.76 -6.41
C LEU A 320 -21.83 -30.93 -5.38
N ARG A 321 -21.80 -31.40 -4.12
CA ARG A 321 -20.99 -30.79 -3.06
C ARG A 321 -19.57 -31.34 -3.11
N GLY A 322 -18.57 -30.48 -2.93
CA GLY A 322 -17.19 -30.92 -2.82
C GLY A 322 -16.18 -29.78 -2.72
N THR A 323 -14.90 -30.15 -2.79
CA THR A 323 -13.78 -29.22 -2.93
C THR A 323 -13.63 -28.83 -4.40
N TYR A 324 -13.65 -27.53 -4.69
CA TYR A 324 -13.51 -27.01 -6.05
C TYR A 324 -12.29 -26.09 -6.13
N THR A 325 -11.56 -26.22 -7.23
CA THR A 325 -10.55 -25.24 -7.65
C THR A 325 -11.16 -24.32 -8.69
N MET A 326 -10.93 -23.01 -8.55
CA MET A 326 -11.53 -21.99 -9.40
C MET A 326 -10.54 -20.84 -9.58
N ASN A 327 -10.79 -19.97 -10.58
CA ASN A 327 -10.10 -18.69 -10.72
C ASN A 327 -11.05 -17.63 -11.29
N GLY A 328 -10.59 -16.38 -11.27
CA GLY A 328 -11.34 -15.25 -11.78
C GLY A 328 -11.07 -13.98 -10.99
N SER A 329 -11.16 -12.83 -11.64
CA SER A 329 -11.03 -11.52 -10.97
C SER A 329 -12.07 -11.36 -9.85
N SER A 330 -13.20 -12.07 -9.94
CA SER A 330 -14.21 -12.18 -8.88
C SER A 330 -13.69 -12.76 -7.57
N PHE A 331 -12.63 -13.58 -7.61
CA PHE A 331 -11.94 -14.10 -6.42
C PHE A 331 -10.68 -13.31 -6.07
N ALA A 332 -10.14 -12.54 -7.01
CA ALA A 332 -9.07 -11.58 -6.73
C ALA A 332 -9.56 -10.39 -5.88
N ALA A 333 -10.69 -9.79 -6.25
CA ALA A 333 -11.29 -8.66 -5.53
C ALA A 333 -11.48 -8.90 -4.01
N PRO A 334 -12.04 -10.04 -3.56
CA PRO A 334 -12.23 -10.29 -2.13
C PRO A 334 -10.92 -10.49 -1.36
N ILE A 335 -9.81 -10.87 -2.02
CA ILE A 335 -8.48 -10.90 -1.38
C ILE A 335 -8.02 -9.47 -1.07
N VAL A 336 -8.23 -8.53 -1.99
CA VAL A 336 -7.94 -7.11 -1.76
C VAL A 336 -8.87 -6.53 -0.68
N ALA A 337 -10.16 -6.89 -0.68
CA ALA A 337 -11.10 -6.46 0.37
C ALA A 337 -10.73 -7.01 1.75
N GLY A 338 -10.32 -8.28 1.83
CA GLY A 338 -9.77 -8.86 3.05
C GLY A 338 -8.51 -8.12 3.50
N THR A 339 -7.59 -7.82 2.59
CA THR A 339 -6.38 -7.05 2.88
C THR A 339 -6.70 -5.65 3.42
N ALA A 340 -7.66 -4.96 2.81
CA ALA A 340 -8.17 -3.67 3.29
C ALA A 340 -8.71 -3.78 4.72
N ALA A 341 -9.40 -4.87 5.07
CA ALA A 341 -9.85 -5.10 6.44
C ALA A 341 -8.70 -5.36 7.43
N LEU A 342 -7.65 -6.09 7.03
CA LEU A 342 -6.45 -6.26 7.85
C LEU A 342 -5.76 -4.92 8.13
N ILE A 343 -5.62 -4.07 7.10
CA ILE A 343 -5.05 -2.72 7.23
C ILE A 343 -5.93 -1.87 8.14
N LYS A 344 -7.26 -1.93 7.98
CA LYS A 344 -8.20 -1.16 8.80
C LYS A 344 -8.20 -1.60 10.27
N GLU A 345 -7.98 -2.88 10.58
CA GLU A 345 -7.77 -3.34 11.96
C GLU A 345 -6.50 -2.72 12.55
N LYS A 346 -5.39 -2.73 11.80
CA LYS A 346 -4.10 -2.18 12.26
C LYS A 346 -4.09 -0.65 12.35
N TYR A 347 -4.77 0.01 11.42
CA TYR A 347 -4.86 1.46 11.30
C TYR A 347 -6.33 1.90 11.22
N PRO A 348 -7.08 1.89 12.35
CA PRO A 348 -8.52 2.16 12.36
C PRO A 348 -8.92 3.54 11.84
N TRP A 349 -8.00 4.48 11.80
CA TRP A 349 -8.22 5.85 11.32
C TRP A 349 -8.04 6.04 9.81
N MET A 350 -7.43 5.08 9.09
CA MET A 350 -7.23 5.23 7.65
C MET A 350 -8.58 5.25 6.91
N THR A 351 -8.76 6.24 6.04
CA THR A 351 -9.86 6.28 5.09
C THR A 351 -9.62 5.28 3.95
N GLY A 352 -10.65 5.03 3.14
CA GLY A 352 -10.52 4.22 1.92
C GLY A 352 -9.38 4.67 1.00
N ASP A 353 -9.13 5.97 0.93
CA ASP A 353 -8.04 6.56 0.16
C ASP A 353 -6.66 6.14 0.68
N LEU A 354 -6.38 6.31 1.97
CA LEU A 354 -5.10 5.87 2.53
C LEU A 354 -4.91 4.35 2.47
N ILE A 355 -6.00 3.57 2.58
CA ILE A 355 -5.95 2.12 2.40
C ILE A 355 -5.59 1.78 0.95
N ARG A 356 -6.23 2.43 -0.03
CA ARG A 356 -5.90 2.30 -1.46
C ARG A 356 -4.45 2.64 -1.72
N GLN A 357 -3.98 3.81 -1.27
CA GLN A 357 -2.58 4.23 -1.42
C GLN A 357 -1.62 3.22 -0.77
N THR A 358 -1.96 2.68 0.40
CA THR A 358 -1.15 1.66 1.09
C THR A 358 -1.06 0.38 0.27
N ILE A 359 -2.18 -0.14 -0.23
CA ILE A 359 -2.21 -1.37 -1.05
C ILE A 359 -1.41 -1.19 -2.33
N LEU A 360 -1.63 -0.07 -3.05
CA LEU A 360 -0.99 0.17 -4.34
C LEU A 360 0.51 0.49 -4.21
N SER A 361 0.91 1.31 -3.24
CA SER A 361 2.32 1.63 -2.99
C SER A 361 3.17 0.44 -2.53
N THR A 362 2.53 -0.62 -2.03
CA THR A 362 3.21 -1.80 -1.51
C THR A 362 3.14 -3.01 -2.43
N ALA A 363 2.46 -2.88 -3.59
CA ALA A 363 2.48 -3.91 -4.61
C ALA A 363 3.92 -4.18 -5.12
N THR A 364 4.11 -5.40 -5.59
CA THR A 364 5.35 -5.90 -6.14
C THR A 364 5.34 -5.68 -7.64
N ASP A 365 6.29 -4.90 -8.14
CA ASP A 365 6.41 -4.59 -9.56
C ASP A 365 6.62 -5.88 -10.38
N ILE A 366 5.70 -6.12 -11.31
CA ILE A 366 5.67 -7.25 -12.24
C ILE A 366 5.25 -6.72 -13.61
N GLY A 367 5.67 -7.37 -14.69
CA GLY A 367 5.43 -6.88 -16.04
C GLY A 367 6.47 -5.86 -16.47
N LYS A 368 6.01 -4.78 -17.11
CA LYS A 368 6.91 -3.68 -17.49
C LYS A 368 7.25 -2.91 -16.23
N LYS A 369 8.50 -2.45 -16.10
CA LYS A 369 8.93 -1.75 -14.90
C LYS A 369 8.05 -0.52 -14.62
N GLY A 370 7.58 -0.41 -13.38
CA GLY A 370 6.70 0.66 -12.92
C GLY A 370 5.22 0.35 -13.14
N VAL A 371 4.39 1.40 -13.15
CA VAL A 371 2.94 1.26 -13.31
C VAL A 371 2.59 1.07 -14.78
N ASP A 372 1.99 -0.07 -15.13
CA ASP A 372 1.73 -0.45 -16.53
C ASP A 372 0.25 -0.82 -16.81
N GLU A 373 -0.10 -0.88 -18.10
CA GLU A 373 -1.45 -1.18 -18.59
C GLU A 373 -1.88 -2.64 -18.41
N ASP A 374 -0.99 -3.55 -18.03
CA ASP A 374 -1.30 -4.97 -17.90
C ASP A 374 -1.58 -5.33 -16.44
N PHE A 375 -0.76 -4.84 -15.52
CA PHE A 375 -0.71 -5.25 -14.12
C PHE A 375 -0.93 -4.10 -13.12
N GLY A 376 -1.05 -2.86 -13.60
CA GLY A 376 -1.21 -1.69 -12.74
C GLY A 376 0.03 -1.46 -11.88
N TRP A 377 -0.15 -1.32 -10.57
CA TRP A 377 0.96 -1.20 -9.61
C TRP A 377 1.70 -2.52 -9.34
N GLY A 378 1.21 -3.64 -9.91
CA GLY A 378 1.83 -4.96 -9.77
C GLY A 378 1.09 -5.87 -8.79
N LEU A 379 1.77 -6.91 -8.31
CA LEU A 379 1.20 -7.97 -7.49
C LEU A 379 1.00 -7.55 -6.03
N LEU A 380 -0.20 -7.80 -5.49
CA LEU A 380 -0.53 -7.56 -4.08
C LEU A 380 0.49 -8.20 -3.10
N ASN A 381 0.94 -7.41 -2.12
CA ASN A 381 1.85 -7.86 -1.06
C ASN A 381 1.28 -7.51 0.32
N ILE A 382 0.61 -8.47 0.96
CA ILE A 382 -0.12 -8.27 2.22
C ILE A 382 0.82 -7.93 3.38
N GLY A 383 1.95 -8.64 3.48
CA GLY A 383 2.95 -8.41 4.53
C GLY A 383 3.51 -6.98 4.46
N LYS A 384 3.85 -6.51 3.26
CA LYS A 384 4.35 -5.15 3.04
C LYS A 384 3.26 -4.10 3.29
N ALA A 385 2.03 -4.31 2.82
CA ALA A 385 0.90 -3.41 3.05
C ALA A 385 0.61 -3.18 4.55
N LEU A 386 0.74 -4.22 5.37
CA LEU A 386 0.55 -4.10 6.81
C LEU A 386 1.67 -3.35 7.53
N ASN A 387 2.78 -3.02 6.86
CA ASN A 387 3.80 -2.13 7.40
C ASN A 387 3.54 -0.64 7.08
N GLY A 388 2.37 -0.31 6.50
CA GLY A 388 2.01 1.05 6.08
C GLY A 388 2.38 1.34 4.62
N PRO A 389 2.16 2.56 4.11
CA PRO A 389 2.58 2.95 2.76
C PRO A 389 4.09 2.76 2.55
N ALA A 390 4.51 2.44 1.32
CA ALA A 390 5.93 2.36 0.94
C ALA A 390 6.33 3.40 -0.12
N LEU A 391 5.38 4.21 -0.59
CA LEU A 391 5.57 5.23 -1.62
C LEU A 391 4.57 6.37 -1.40
N PHE A 392 5.08 7.59 -1.28
CA PHE A 392 4.33 8.84 -1.36
C PHE A 392 4.46 9.41 -2.77
N ASP A 393 3.61 8.95 -3.68
CA ASP A 393 3.60 9.34 -5.10
C ASP A 393 2.41 10.25 -5.39
N LYS A 394 2.60 11.31 -6.18
CA LYS A 394 1.52 12.25 -6.50
C LYS A 394 0.34 11.60 -7.24
N ARG A 395 0.59 10.55 -8.02
CA ARG A 395 -0.45 9.74 -8.68
C ARG A 395 -1.29 8.97 -7.66
N LEU A 396 -0.67 8.52 -6.56
CA LEU A 396 -1.38 7.86 -5.46
C LEU A 396 -2.09 8.87 -4.57
N ALA A 397 -1.42 9.97 -4.21
CA ALA A 397 -1.98 11.02 -3.37
C ALA A 397 -3.13 11.79 -4.04
N LEU A 398 -3.25 11.69 -5.38
CA LEU A 398 -4.15 12.50 -6.20
C LEU A 398 -3.96 14.00 -5.94
N GLY A 399 -2.71 14.39 -5.73
CA GLY A 399 -2.33 15.71 -5.26
C GLY A 399 -0.86 15.77 -4.88
N ASN A 400 -0.47 16.89 -4.24
CA ASN A 400 0.93 17.11 -3.87
C ASN A 400 1.34 16.40 -2.58
N ASN A 401 0.40 15.97 -1.73
CA ASN A 401 0.70 15.47 -0.39
C ASN A 401 -0.15 14.25 -0.04
N VAL A 402 0.46 13.31 0.68
CA VAL A 402 -0.26 12.29 1.45
C VAL A 402 -0.67 12.91 2.78
N GLU A 403 -1.95 12.84 3.12
CA GLU A 403 -2.50 13.42 4.34
C GLU A 403 -2.86 12.33 5.36
N ALA A 404 -2.29 12.40 6.56
CA ALA A 404 -2.60 11.49 7.66
C ALA A 404 -3.24 12.26 8.84
N ASN A 405 -4.55 12.12 9.00
CA ASN A 405 -5.27 12.61 10.18
C ASN A 405 -5.33 11.50 11.24
N VAL A 406 -4.35 11.52 12.15
CA VAL A 406 -4.15 10.45 13.14
C VAL A 406 -4.83 10.85 14.46
N PRO A 407 -5.89 10.16 14.89
CA PRO A 407 -6.53 10.41 16.18
C PRO A 407 -5.65 9.91 17.32
N SER A 408 -6.03 10.21 18.56
CA SER A 408 -5.33 9.75 19.76
C SER A 408 -4.98 8.25 19.70
N GLY A 409 -3.72 7.94 20.02
CA GLY A 409 -3.13 6.62 19.87
C GLY A 409 -1.76 6.69 19.21
N THR A 410 -1.08 5.54 19.11
CA THR A 410 0.24 5.43 18.50
C THR A 410 0.21 4.39 17.39
N TYR A 411 0.63 4.80 16.19
CA TYR A 411 0.68 3.95 15.01
C TYR A 411 2.06 4.01 14.38
N THR A 412 2.50 2.92 13.75
CA THR A 412 3.82 2.84 13.13
C THR A 412 3.72 2.46 11.66
N PHE A 413 4.41 3.19 10.78
CA PHE A 413 4.78 2.73 9.45
C PHE A 413 6.24 2.28 9.47
N SER A 414 6.45 1.04 9.07
CA SER A 414 7.74 0.36 9.14
C SER A 414 8.42 0.16 7.79
N ASN A 415 7.71 0.42 6.69
CA ASN A 415 8.32 0.42 5.37
C ASN A 415 9.29 1.58 5.20
N ASN A 416 10.28 1.38 4.33
CA ASN A 416 10.95 2.50 3.70
C ASN A 416 9.94 3.22 2.78
N ILE A 417 9.94 4.56 2.78
CA ILE A 417 8.99 5.37 2.04
C ILE A 417 9.74 6.30 1.09
N SER A 418 9.58 6.10 -0.21
CA SER A 418 10.11 6.97 -1.26
C SER A 418 8.99 7.76 -1.97
N GLY A 419 9.29 8.51 -3.03
CA GLY A 419 8.29 9.13 -3.90
C GLY A 419 8.46 10.65 -4.05
N ASP A 420 7.52 11.30 -4.74
CA ASP A 420 7.59 12.72 -5.10
C ASP A 420 6.51 13.59 -4.43
N ALA A 421 5.58 12.98 -3.69
CA ALA A 421 4.60 13.69 -2.88
C ALA A 421 5.15 14.05 -1.50
N GLY A 422 4.62 15.13 -0.93
CA GLY A 422 4.85 15.52 0.45
C GLY A 422 4.01 14.73 1.44
N PHE A 423 4.19 15.03 2.71
CA PHE A 423 3.48 14.38 3.80
C PHE A 423 2.92 15.42 4.78
N ILE A 424 1.63 15.32 5.09
CA ILE A 424 0.96 16.17 6.08
C ILE A 424 0.49 15.31 7.24
N LYS A 425 1.01 15.59 8.43
CA LYS A 425 0.57 14.99 9.69
C LYS A 425 -0.42 15.92 10.39
N ASN A 426 -1.64 15.43 10.55
CA ASN A 426 -2.75 16.05 11.29
C ASN A 426 -3.21 15.15 12.45
N GLY A 427 -4.05 15.70 13.32
CA GLY A 427 -4.67 15.02 14.46
C GLY A 427 -3.73 14.78 15.63
N ALA A 428 -4.30 14.69 16.83
CA ALA A 428 -3.55 14.65 18.09
C ALA A 428 -2.70 13.38 18.33
N GLY A 429 -2.86 12.35 17.51
CA GLY A 429 -2.16 11.08 17.68
C GLY A 429 -0.68 11.10 17.30
N THR A 430 -0.01 9.98 17.62
CA THR A 430 1.38 9.72 17.30
C THR A 430 1.50 8.82 16.08
N LEU A 431 2.23 9.28 15.06
CA LEU A 431 2.66 8.45 13.94
C LEU A 431 4.18 8.26 14.00
N LYS A 432 4.63 7.02 13.96
CA LYS A 432 6.03 6.64 14.01
C LYS A 432 6.51 6.09 12.68
N PHE A 433 7.64 6.58 12.20
CA PHE A 433 8.37 6.02 11.07
C PHE A 433 9.62 5.29 11.54
N THR A 434 9.76 4.03 11.13
CA THR A 434 10.93 3.20 11.45
C THR A 434 11.71 2.72 10.22
N GLY A 435 11.19 2.97 9.01
CA GLY A 435 11.92 2.76 7.76
C GLY A 435 12.51 4.08 7.23
N ASN A 436 13.51 3.97 6.36
CA ASN A 436 14.15 5.13 5.73
C ASN A 436 13.14 5.92 4.89
N LEU A 437 13.25 7.24 4.92
CA LEU A 437 12.35 8.16 4.23
C LEU A 437 13.16 8.91 3.16
N THR A 438 12.82 8.70 1.90
CA THR A 438 13.50 9.28 0.73
C THR A 438 12.55 9.97 -0.24
N TYR A 439 11.31 10.21 0.17
CA TYR A 439 10.38 11.00 -0.64
C TYR A 439 10.81 12.46 -0.71
N THR A 440 10.65 13.10 -1.85
CA THR A 440 11.19 14.45 -2.08
C THR A 440 10.20 15.57 -1.80
N GLY A 441 8.94 15.29 -1.48
CA GLY A 441 8.00 16.34 -1.10
C GLY A 441 8.27 16.90 0.30
N ASN A 442 7.65 18.03 0.63
CA ASN A 442 7.76 18.64 1.96
C ASN A 442 6.99 17.85 3.02
N THR A 443 7.45 17.94 4.26
CA THR A 443 6.70 17.43 5.41
C THR A 443 6.16 18.58 6.25
N THR A 444 4.87 18.54 6.55
CA THR A 444 4.22 19.51 7.44
C THR A 444 3.56 18.79 8.61
N ILE A 445 3.88 19.21 9.83
CA ILE A 445 3.34 18.65 11.07
C ILE A 445 2.43 19.70 11.70
N ASN A 446 1.14 19.57 11.44
CA ASN A 446 0.14 20.51 11.94
C ASN A 446 -0.30 20.18 13.36
N ASP A 447 -0.29 18.90 13.76
CA ASP A 447 -0.77 18.46 15.08
C ASP A 447 -0.26 17.05 15.45
N GLY A 448 -0.28 16.74 16.75
CA GLY A 448 0.19 15.48 17.33
C GLY A 448 1.68 15.25 17.13
N ASN A 449 2.11 13.99 17.27
CA ASN A 449 3.53 13.63 17.20
C ASN A 449 3.86 12.92 15.88
N LEU A 450 4.94 13.34 15.23
CA LEU A 450 5.64 12.57 14.21
C LEU A 450 6.97 12.09 14.79
N VAL A 451 7.09 10.79 15.01
CA VAL A 451 8.28 10.17 15.62
C VAL A 451 9.14 9.53 14.53
N ILE A 452 10.42 9.87 14.49
CA ILE A 452 11.41 9.24 13.61
C ILE A 452 12.49 8.55 14.46
N LYS A 453 12.80 7.29 14.18
CA LYS A 453 13.74 6.48 14.99
C LYS A 453 14.63 5.59 14.14
N GLY A 454 15.95 5.79 14.20
CA GLY A 454 16.92 4.94 13.49
C GLY A 454 16.86 5.05 11.97
N VAL A 455 16.45 6.21 11.46
CA VAL A 455 16.16 6.42 10.03
C VAL A 455 17.01 7.53 9.44
N THR A 456 17.32 7.39 8.16
CA THR A 456 17.66 8.54 7.31
C THR A 456 16.38 9.16 6.78
N TYR A 457 16.27 10.48 6.91
CA TYR A 457 15.10 11.25 6.55
C TYR A 457 15.46 12.36 5.56
N ASN A 458 15.12 12.15 4.30
CA ASN A 458 15.46 13.01 3.18
C ASN A 458 14.22 13.51 2.43
N SER A 459 13.38 14.31 3.11
CA SER A 459 12.38 15.18 2.45
C SER A 459 12.99 16.48 1.94
N SER A 460 12.27 17.29 1.15
CA SER A 460 12.79 18.60 0.73
C SER A 460 12.92 19.59 1.90
N SER A 461 11.95 19.61 2.81
CA SER A 461 11.98 20.40 4.04
C SER A 461 11.00 19.83 5.07
N THR A 462 11.25 20.08 6.35
CA THR A 462 10.35 19.70 7.44
C THR A 462 9.85 20.94 8.17
N ARG A 463 8.54 21.14 8.18
CA ARG A 463 7.86 22.25 8.86
C ARG A 463 7.05 21.75 10.04
N ILE A 464 7.32 22.27 11.22
CA ILE A 464 6.63 21.99 12.47
C ILE A 464 5.76 23.20 12.79
N VAL A 465 4.45 23.09 12.57
CA VAL A 465 3.54 24.25 12.65
C VAL A 465 2.98 24.38 14.07
N LYS A 466 2.29 23.34 14.55
CA LYS A 466 1.80 23.24 15.95
C LYS A 466 1.97 21.86 16.56
N GLY A 467 2.34 20.85 15.78
CA GLY A 467 2.61 19.51 16.29
C GLY A 467 4.05 19.36 16.79
N ASN A 468 4.49 18.12 16.91
CA ASN A 468 5.79 17.75 17.46
C ASN A 468 6.54 16.84 16.49
N LEU A 469 7.77 17.21 16.14
CA LEU A 469 8.74 16.29 15.51
C LEU A 469 9.61 15.70 16.61
N VAL A 470 9.52 14.38 16.81
CA VAL A 470 10.31 13.66 17.80
C VAL A 470 11.42 12.89 17.08
N ALA A 471 12.65 13.37 17.20
CA ALA A 471 13.85 12.67 16.77
C ALA A 471 14.37 11.81 17.93
N ALA A 472 14.15 10.50 17.85
CA ALA A 472 14.48 9.58 18.94
C ALA A 472 16.01 9.37 19.07
N ALA A 473 16.56 8.32 18.45
CA ALA A 473 18.01 8.05 18.48
C ALA A 473 18.50 7.62 17.10
N ASN A 474 19.76 7.96 16.79
CA ASN A 474 20.44 7.63 15.52
C ASN A 474 19.62 8.09 14.31
N VAL A 475 19.29 9.38 14.26
CA VAL A 475 18.46 9.97 13.21
C VAL A 475 19.33 10.89 12.35
N ASN A 476 19.22 10.75 11.03
CA ASN A 476 19.88 11.64 10.07
C ASN A 476 18.82 12.36 9.23
N ILE A 477 18.44 13.57 9.64
CA ILE A 477 17.57 14.47 8.88
C ILE A 477 18.46 15.18 7.86
N GLN A 478 18.24 15.00 6.56
CA GLN A 478 19.11 15.56 5.52
C GLN A 478 18.70 16.96 5.05
N ASN A 479 17.57 17.46 5.55
CA ASN A 479 16.97 18.72 5.13
C ASN A 479 16.92 19.78 6.23
N ASP A 480 16.35 20.93 5.88
CA ASP A 480 16.01 22.00 6.81
C ASP A 480 14.85 21.59 7.73
N VAL A 481 14.98 21.94 9.01
CA VAL A 481 13.91 21.84 10.00
C VAL A 481 13.47 23.25 10.40
N GLN A 482 12.20 23.57 10.14
CA GLN A 482 11.57 24.85 10.40
C GLN A 482 10.50 24.67 11.48
N ASN A 483 10.75 25.18 12.67
CA ASN A 483 9.80 25.17 13.77
C ASN A 483 9.08 26.52 13.87
N GLU A 484 7.87 26.57 13.33
CA GLU A 484 7.06 27.79 13.15
C GLU A 484 6.12 28.08 14.33
N GLY A 485 6.20 27.28 15.39
CA GLY A 485 5.32 27.38 16.57
C GLY A 485 4.93 26.05 17.20
N GLY A 486 5.56 24.95 16.77
CA GLY A 486 5.39 23.62 17.37
C GLY A 486 6.59 23.24 18.23
N ASN A 487 6.85 21.94 18.32
CA ASN A 487 7.95 21.38 19.11
C ASN A 487 8.91 20.55 18.27
N PHE A 488 10.22 20.78 18.43
CA PHE A 488 11.25 19.85 17.99
C PHE A 488 11.84 19.15 19.20
N GLU A 489 11.53 17.87 19.38
CA GLU A 489 11.94 17.06 20.52
C GLU A 489 13.07 16.10 20.14
N VAL A 490 14.16 16.12 20.91
CA VAL A 490 15.31 15.23 20.75
C VAL A 490 15.38 14.32 21.97
N GLU A 491 15.10 13.02 21.81
CA GLU A 491 15.08 12.07 22.93
C GLU A 491 16.44 11.42 23.20
N GLY A 492 17.29 11.30 22.18
CA GLY A 492 18.51 10.51 22.24
C GLY A 492 19.71 11.22 21.60
N SER A 493 20.81 10.48 21.51
CA SER A 493 22.05 10.95 20.92
C SER A 493 22.15 10.58 19.43
N ASN A 494 23.11 11.21 18.76
CA ASN A 494 23.39 11.03 17.33
C ASN A 494 22.23 11.46 16.43
N VAL A 495 21.59 12.58 16.74
CA VAL A 495 20.65 13.25 15.84
C VAL A 495 21.42 14.26 15.00
N THR A 496 21.23 14.24 13.69
CA THR A 496 21.82 15.21 12.77
C THR A 496 20.76 15.89 11.93
N VAL A 497 20.94 17.20 11.70
CA VAL A 497 20.18 18.01 10.76
C VAL A 497 21.16 18.48 9.70
N GLY A 498 20.96 18.03 8.46
CA GLY A 498 21.86 18.30 7.33
C GLY A 498 21.71 19.71 6.77
N GLY A 499 20.54 20.31 6.93
CA GLY A 499 20.28 21.70 6.60
C GLY A 499 20.36 22.63 7.81
N ASN A 500 19.58 23.69 7.78
CA ASN A 500 19.42 24.64 8.88
C ASN A 500 18.36 24.16 9.87
N TYR A 501 18.52 24.56 11.14
CA TYR A 501 17.44 24.53 12.13
C TYR A 501 16.99 25.96 12.42
N THR A 502 15.70 26.24 12.22
CA THR A 502 15.11 27.56 12.52
C THR A 502 13.93 27.39 13.47
N ALA A 503 13.86 28.21 14.51
CA ALA A 503 12.79 28.25 15.48
C ALA A 503 12.24 29.67 15.59
N SER A 504 10.93 29.82 15.52
CA SER A 504 10.22 31.09 15.75
C SER A 504 10.07 31.39 17.24
N GLU A 505 9.66 32.62 17.58
CA GLU A 505 9.45 33.05 18.98
C GLU A 505 8.51 32.12 19.77
N ASN A 506 7.48 31.56 19.13
CA ASN A 506 6.51 30.66 19.78
C ASN A 506 6.92 29.18 19.69
N ALA A 507 8.07 28.87 19.11
CA ALA A 507 8.55 27.50 18.99
C ALA A 507 9.14 26.99 20.30
N LYS A 508 9.05 25.67 20.49
CA LYS A 508 9.73 24.94 21.55
C LYS A 508 10.78 23.98 20.98
N THR A 509 11.94 23.91 21.61
CA THR A 509 12.92 22.83 21.39
C THR A 509 13.04 22.02 22.67
N THR A 510 12.56 20.78 22.67
CA THR A 510 12.67 19.90 23.83
C THR A 510 13.92 19.03 23.72
N LEU A 511 14.75 19.03 24.77
CA LEU A 511 15.94 18.19 24.87
C LEU A 511 15.81 17.26 26.09
N ASN A 512 15.89 15.95 25.87
CA ASN A 512 15.98 14.99 26.96
C ASN A 512 17.40 14.87 27.53
N SER A 513 17.53 14.32 28.74
CA SER A 513 18.81 13.97 29.35
C SER A 513 19.73 13.21 28.39
N ASN A 514 20.92 13.75 28.13
CA ASN A 514 21.93 13.24 27.19
C ASN A 514 21.55 13.32 25.71
N ALA A 515 20.51 14.10 25.36
CA ALA A 515 20.17 14.38 23.98
C ALA A 515 21.29 15.19 23.32
N SER A 516 21.62 14.82 22.08
CA SER A 516 22.56 15.59 21.27
C SER A 516 22.07 15.70 19.84
N VAL A 517 21.95 16.95 19.38
CA VAL A 517 21.66 17.27 17.98
C VAL A 517 22.79 18.10 17.39
N HIS A 518 23.23 17.69 16.20
CA HIS A 518 24.25 18.37 15.43
C HIS A 518 23.65 18.88 14.11
N VAL A 519 23.72 20.19 13.90
CA VAL A 519 23.16 20.88 12.73
C VAL A 519 24.31 21.29 11.83
N LYS A 520 24.35 20.78 10.59
CA LYS A 520 25.40 21.15 9.63
C LYS A 520 25.24 22.56 9.10
N GLY A 521 24.00 23.03 9.02
CA GLY A 521 23.69 24.42 8.71
C GLY A 521 23.67 25.30 9.95
N LYS A 522 23.07 26.47 9.79
CA LYS A 522 22.84 27.45 10.84
C LYS A 522 21.76 27.00 11.82
N VAL A 523 21.90 27.39 13.09
CA VAL A 523 20.83 27.32 14.09
C VAL A 523 20.33 28.73 14.38
N ALA A 524 19.07 29.03 14.09
CA ALA A 524 18.44 30.30 14.41
C ALA A 524 17.30 30.08 15.42
N LEU A 525 17.46 30.56 16.66
CA LEU A 525 16.52 30.29 17.75
C LEU A 525 15.35 31.28 17.83
N GLY A 526 15.48 32.48 17.26
CA GLY A 526 14.34 33.41 17.11
C GLY A 526 13.59 33.81 18.38
N GLY A 527 14.19 33.72 19.59
CA GLY A 527 13.47 33.97 20.84
C GLY A 527 12.63 32.78 21.33
N SER A 528 12.90 31.57 20.82
CA SER A 528 12.17 30.36 21.20
C SER A 528 12.43 29.89 22.64
N THR A 529 11.62 28.94 23.09
CA THR A 529 11.76 28.25 24.37
C THR A 529 12.60 26.98 24.20
N ILE A 530 13.53 26.75 25.13
CA ILE A 530 14.15 25.43 25.32
C ILE A 530 13.50 24.75 26.51
N GLU A 531 13.01 23.53 26.32
CA GLU A 531 12.48 22.69 27.40
C GLU A 531 13.45 21.54 27.67
N LEU A 532 13.83 21.35 28.93
CA LEU A 532 14.68 20.23 29.33
C LEU A 532 13.86 19.19 30.08
N LYS A 533 13.92 17.96 29.58
CA LYS A 533 13.26 16.80 30.16
C LYS A 533 14.27 15.74 30.58
N SER A 534 13.81 14.87 31.46
CA SER A 534 14.52 13.64 31.77
C SER A 534 13.54 12.51 31.61
N GLU A 535 13.28 12.11 30.37
CA GLU A 535 12.40 11.01 30.02
C GLU A 535 13.13 10.05 29.09
N LYS A 536 12.79 8.76 29.20
CA LYS A 536 13.25 7.72 28.27
C LYS A 536 12.07 6.84 27.92
N ASP A 537 11.76 6.76 26.63
CA ASP A 537 10.58 6.05 26.12
C ASP A 537 9.28 6.46 26.84
N GLY A 538 9.14 7.76 27.14
CA GLY A 538 7.99 8.34 27.86
C GLY A 538 7.97 8.10 29.37
N VAL A 539 9.04 7.54 29.95
CA VAL A 539 9.14 7.30 31.39
C VAL A 539 10.12 8.31 32.01
N ALA A 540 9.65 9.05 33.01
CA ALA A 540 10.49 9.97 33.77
C ALA A 540 11.69 9.26 34.40
N GLN A 541 12.87 9.84 34.24
CA GLN A 541 14.16 9.35 34.72
C GLN A 541 14.65 10.25 35.85
N TYR A 542 15.20 9.64 36.90
CA TYR A 542 15.72 10.35 38.06
C TYR A 542 16.91 11.26 37.68
N VAL A 543 16.83 12.53 38.08
CA VAL A 543 17.89 13.52 37.89
C VAL A 543 18.59 13.80 39.22
N THR A 544 19.92 13.78 39.21
CA THR A 544 20.72 14.08 40.41
C THR A 544 21.00 15.58 40.54
N ALA A 545 21.51 16.02 41.69
CA ALA A 545 21.98 17.41 41.84
C ALA A 545 23.18 17.76 40.93
N LYS A 546 23.97 16.76 40.49
CA LYS A 546 25.03 16.97 39.49
C LYS A 546 24.48 17.26 38.09
N GLY A 547 23.22 16.91 37.86
CA GLY A 547 22.52 17.11 36.60
C GLY A 547 22.90 16.14 35.48
N THR A 548 22.27 16.36 34.34
CA THR A 548 22.49 15.74 33.04
C THR A 548 22.65 16.83 31.99
N GLU A 549 23.41 16.56 30.94
CA GLU A 549 23.65 17.54 29.86
C GLU A 549 22.85 17.18 28.61
N ALA A 550 22.44 18.19 27.85
CA ALA A 550 21.97 18.06 26.47
C ALA A 550 22.61 19.14 25.60
N LYS A 551 22.78 18.87 24.31
CA LYS A 551 23.57 19.73 23.42
C LYS A 551 22.92 19.96 22.07
N ILE A 552 23.00 21.21 21.60
CA ILE A 552 22.79 21.59 20.20
C ILE A 552 24.13 22.11 19.70
N THR A 553 24.59 21.65 18.54
CA THR A 553 25.84 22.12 17.92
C THR A 553 25.60 22.51 16.47
N SER A 554 26.38 23.45 15.96
CA SER A 554 26.35 23.88 14.56
C SER A 554 27.76 23.85 13.94
N ASP A 555 27.87 23.42 12.68
CA ASP A 555 29.10 23.60 11.87
C ASP A 555 29.28 25.06 11.41
N ASN A 556 28.23 25.88 11.50
CA ASN A 556 28.21 27.27 11.06
C ASN A 556 28.16 28.25 12.25
N GLU A 557 26.97 28.68 12.64
CA GLU A 557 26.74 29.67 13.70
C GLU A 557 25.41 29.38 14.40
N ILE A 558 25.32 29.75 15.67
CA ILE A 558 24.08 29.82 16.44
C ILE A 558 23.68 31.29 16.62
N GLU A 559 22.51 31.65 16.13
CA GLU A 559 21.97 33.00 16.20
C GLU A 559 20.63 33.10 16.94
N GLY A 560 20.38 34.29 17.48
CA GLY A 560 19.21 34.58 18.27
C GLY A 560 19.36 34.13 19.72
N ASN A 561 18.43 34.56 20.57
CA ASN A 561 18.44 34.25 21.99
C ASN A 561 17.41 33.17 22.31
N VAL A 562 17.66 32.42 23.39
CA VAL A 562 16.65 31.62 24.08
C VAL A 562 15.88 32.56 24.99
N ALA A 563 14.56 32.68 24.82
CA ALA A 563 13.77 33.57 25.68
C ALA A 563 13.46 32.93 27.03
N ASN A 564 13.17 31.61 27.02
CA ASN A 564 12.77 30.88 28.21
C ASN A 564 13.43 29.49 28.25
N VAL A 565 13.76 29.05 29.47
CA VAL A 565 14.18 27.68 29.76
C VAL A 565 13.13 27.04 30.67
N GLU A 566 12.46 26.00 30.18
CA GLU A 566 11.40 25.30 30.89
C GLU A 566 11.87 23.93 31.40
N THR A 567 11.46 23.57 32.62
CA THR A 567 11.71 22.26 33.22
C THR A 567 10.52 21.84 34.08
N ALA A 568 10.48 20.55 34.49
CA ALA A 568 9.57 20.13 35.55
C ALA A 568 9.88 20.88 36.87
N GLU A 569 8.87 21.03 37.73
CA GLU A 569 8.88 21.92 38.91
C GLU A 569 10.10 21.72 39.83
N MET A 570 10.44 20.46 40.14
CA MET A 570 11.56 20.08 41.03
C MET A 570 12.93 20.04 40.34
N LEU A 571 12.99 20.46 39.08
CA LEU A 571 14.21 20.54 38.29
C LEU A 571 14.54 22.01 38.00
N LYS A 572 15.81 22.27 37.70
CA LYS A 572 16.31 23.53 37.19
C LYS A 572 17.08 23.27 35.90
N GLY A 573 16.92 24.18 34.94
CA GLY A 573 17.59 24.13 33.65
C GLY A 573 18.48 25.34 33.48
N ASP A 574 19.75 25.11 33.17
CA ASP A 574 20.71 26.15 32.86
C ASP A 574 21.14 25.98 31.39
N VAL A 575 21.16 27.07 30.62
CA VAL A 575 21.52 27.04 29.19
C VAL A 575 22.65 28.03 28.94
N GLU A 576 23.74 27.53 28.38
CA GLU A 576 24.91 28.31 27.98
C GLU A 576 25.09 28.24 26.47
N ALA A 577 25.06 29.40 25.80
CA ALA A 577 25.31 29.52 24.38
C ALA A 577 26.77 29.96 24.11
N THR A 578 27.37 29.34 23.11
CA THR A 578 28.64 29.72 22.48
C THR A 578 28.36 30.04 21.01
N GLU A 579 29.37 30.51 20.27
CA GLU A 579 29.24 30.81 18.83
C GLU A 579 28.62 29.64 18.04
N ASN A 580 28.99 28.39 18.39
CA ASN A 580 28.65 27.17 17.63
C ASN A 580 27.96 26.09 18.45
N GLY A 581 27.53 26.39 19.69
CA GLY A 581 26.98 25.38 20.57
C GLY A 581 26.09 25.92 21.67
N ILE A 582 25.05 25.15 22.02
CA ILE A 582 24.23 25.34 23.21
C ILE A 582 24.45 24.13 24.10
N ASN A 583 24.95 24.37 25.31
CA ASN A 583 25.04 23.37 26.37
C ASN A 583 23.91 23.64 27.37
N ALA A 584 23.03 22.67 27.54
CA ALA A 584 21.94 22.74 28.48
C ALA A 584 22.16 21.72 29.61
N THR A 585 22.04 22.16 30.86
CA THR A 585 22.18 21.31 32.04
C THR A 585 20.85 21.23 32.78
N LEU A 586 20.35 20.02 32.97
CA LEU A 586 19.16 19.74 33.76
C LEU A 586 19.58 19.15 35.10
N SER A 587 19.26 19.80 36.22
CA SER A 587 19.61 19.31 37.55
C SER A 587 18.45 19.40 38.53
N ARG A 588 18.52 18.62 39.60
CA ARG A 588 17.50 18.66 40.66
C ARG A 588 17.69 19.89 41.54
N LYS A 589 16.60 20.60 41.85
CA LYS A 589 16.59 21.67 42.86
C LYS A 589 16.86 21.11 44.26
N ASN A 590 17.35 21.96 45.16
CA ASN A 590 17.49 21.57 46.56
C ASN A 590 16.11 21.57 47.23
N VAL A 591 15.78 20.53 47.99
CA VAL A 591 14.47 20.39 48.64
C VAL A 591 14.28 21.48 49.70
N GLU A 592 15.36 21.93 50.33
CA GLU A 592 15.33 22.98 51.35
C GLU A 592 14.81 24.33 50.82
N GLU A 593 14.98 24.61 49.52
CA GLU A 593 14.47 25.84 48.87
C GLU A 593 12.94 25.86 48.72
N TYR A 594 12.26 24.74 48.98
CA TYR A 594 10.80 24.60 48.87
C TYR A 594 10.07 24.53 50.22
N VAL A 595 10.81 24.32 51.32
CA VAL A 595 10.25 24.13 52.67
C VAL A 595 10.42 25.39 53.55
N SER A 596 11.13 26.41 53.03
CA SER A 596 11.25 27.76 53.60
C SER A 596 10.19 28.70 53.05
#